data_AF-A0A0C2JPY3-F1
#
_entry.id   AF-A0A0C2JPY3-F1
#
_cell.length_a   1.000
_cell.length_b   1.000
_cell.length_c   1.000
_cell.angle_alpha   90.00
_cell.angle_beta   90.00
_cell.angle_gamma   90.00
#
_symmetry.space_group_name_H-M   'P 1'
#
loop_
_entity.id
_entity.type
_entity.pdbx_description
1 polymer ?
#
loop_
_entity_poly.entity_id
_entity_poly.type
_entity_poly.pdbx_seq_one_letter_code
_entity_poly.pdbx_strand_id
1 'polypeptide(L)'
;MTGRWEQLRSAWRRIEEFHEEWFASRWRHVLRREARTQQDTLRAMVLLQTLGVEDPAAYETLDLIPYMVADLHEWHQRMGRETFGDEGVCC
;
A
#
# COMPACT_ATOMS: atom_id res chain seq x y z
N MET A 1 23.06 31.68 24.50
CA MET A 1 22.63 31.97 23.11
C MET A 1 21.97 30.76 22.41
N THR A 2 21.80 29.61 23.07
CA THR A 2 21.23 28.36 22.50
C THR A 2 19.69 28.31 22.49
N GLY A 3 19.02 28.85 23.52
CA GLY A 3 17.55 28.74 23.64
C GLY A 3 16.75 29.45 22.54
N ARG A 4 17.32 30.48 21.89
CA ARG A 4 16.64 31.19 20.78
C ARG A 4 16.59 30.36 19.49
N TRP A 5 17.58 29.47 19.29
CA TRP A 5 17.64 28.56 18.16
C TRP A 5 16.69 27.36 18.32
N GLU A 6 16.58 26.84 19.54
CA GLU A 6 15.60 25.78 19.86
C GLU A 6 14.16 26.27 19.71
N GLN A 7 13.89 27.51 20.15
CA GLN A 7 12.58 28.15 19.95
C GLN A 7 12.24 28.32 18.47
N LEU A 8 13.19 28.80 17.66
CA LEU A 8 13.01 28.91 16.20
C LEU A 8 12.75 27.55 15.55
N ARG A 9 13.50 26.51 15.94
CA ARG A 9 13.29 25.14 15.42
C ARG A 9 11.91 24.58 15.79
N SER A 10 11.46 24.84 17.02
CA SER A 10 10.13 24.40 17.49
C SER A 10 8.98 25.15 16.79
N ALA A 11 9.15 26.44 16.53
CA ALA A 11 8.19 27.24 15.79
C ALA A 11 8.10 26.79 14.33
N TRP A 12 9.25 26.43 13.73
CA TRP A 12 9.29 25.92 12.37
C TRP A 12 8.59 24.56 12.23
N ARG A 13 8.81 23.64 13.18
CA ARG A 13 8.05 22.38 13.23
C ARG A 13 6.54 22.58 13.35
N ARG A 14 6.09 23.53 14.17
CA ARG A 14 4.65 23.83 14.28
C ARG A 14 4.06 24.37 12.98
N ILE A 15 4.83 25.17 12.23
CA ILE A 15 4.40 25.68 10.92
C ILE A 15 4.34 24.53 9.91
N GLU A 16 5.31 23.62 9.94
CA GLU A 16 5.33 22.41 9.10
C GLU A 16 4.13 21.51 9.39
N GLU A 17 3.84 21.21 10.66
CA GLU A 17 2.68 20.43 11.09
C GLU A 17 1.36 21.09 10.67
N PHE A 18 1.23 22.41 10.86
CA PHE A 18 0.05 23.15 10.45
C PHE A 18 -0.13 23.14 8.92
N HIS A 19 0.96 23.26 8.17
CA HIS A 19 0.95 23.18 6.72
C HIS A 19 0.53 21.79 6.26
N GLU A 20 1.12 20.73 6.82
CA GLU A 20 0.75 19.34 6.58
C GLU A 20 -0.75 19.11 6.84
N GLU A 21 -1.26 19.56 8.00
CA GLU A 21 -2.67 19.44 8.35
C GLU A 21 -3.59 20.23 7.42
N TRP A 22 -3.19 21.44 7.04
CA TRP A 22 -3.95 22.29 6.11
C TRP A 22 -4.03 21.65 4.72
N PHE A 23 -2.91 21.17 4.19
CA PHE A 23 -2.86 20.48 2.89
C PHE A 23 -3.63 19.17 2.92
N ALA A 24 -3.44 18.36 3.97
CA ALA A 24 -4.18 17.13 4.16
C ALA A 24 -5.69 17.43 4.25
N SER A 25 -6.11 18.45 5.00
CA SER A 25 -7.51 18.83 5.20
C SER A 25 -8.25 19.12 3.89
N ARG A 26 -7.60 19.87 2.98
CA ARG A 26 -8.17 20.26 1.69
C ARG A 26 -8.40 19.06 0.77
N TRP A 27 -7.51 18.07 0.83
CA TRP A 27 -7.57 16.89 -0.03
C TRP A 27 -8.15 15.63 0.63
N ARG A 28 -8.64 15.71 1.88
CA ARG A 28 -9.27 14.55 2.57
C ARG A 28 -10.39 13.93 1.75
N HIS A 29 -11.16 14.74 1.01
CA HIS A 29 -12.25 14.20 0.21
C HIS A 29 -11.73 13.34 -0.95
N VAL A 30 -10.62 13.73 -1.59
CA VAL A 30 -9.98 12.97 -2.68
C VAL A 30 -9.40 11.68 -2.12
N LEU A 31 -8.65 11.78 -1.02
CA LEU A 31 -8.07 10.62 -0.36
C LEU A 31 -9.13 9.61 0.10
N ARG A 32 -10.25 10.09 0.67
CA ARG A 32 -11.38 9.23 1.05
C ARG A 32 -12.06 8.61 -0.17
N ARG A 33 -12.18 9.36 -1.27
CA ARG A 33 -12.74 8.84 -2.52
C ARG A 33 -11.86 7.72 -3.07
N GLU A 34 -10.54 7.95 -3.14
CA GLU A 34 -9.59 6.96 -3.64
C GLU A 34 -9.57 5.70 -2.77
N ALA A 35 -9.52 5.87 -1.45
CA ALA A 35 -9.60 4.75 -0.52
C ALA A 35 -10.90 3.94 -0.68
N ARG A 36 -12.04 4.61 -0.93
CA ARG A 36 -13.31 3.93 -1.21
C ARG A 36 -13.25 3.17 -2.53
N THR A 37 -12.73 3.79 -3.60
CA THR A 37 -12.54 3.13 -4.90
C THR A 37 -11.72 1.85 -4.74
N GLN A 38 -10.57 1.93 -4.08
CA GLN A 38 -9.70 0.76 -3.84
C GLN A 38 -10.41 -0.33 -3.02
N GLN A 39 -11.17 0.06 -1.99
CA GLN A 39 -11.95 -0.89 -1.21
C GLN A 39 -13.09 -1.52 -2.01
N ASP A 40 -13.78 -0.77 -2.87
CA ASP A 40 -14.87 -1.27 -3.70
C ASP A 40 -14.33 -2.23 -4.77
N THR A 41 -13.17 -1.93 -5.37
CA THR A 41 -12.45 -2.85 -6.27
C THR A 41 -12.09 -4.16 -5.56
N LEU A 42 -11.51 -4.07 -4.37
CA LEU A 42 -11.18 -5.27 -3.57
C LEU A 42 -12.43 -6.09 -3.26
N ARG A 43 -13.52 -5.45 -2.81
CA ARG A 43 -14.79 -6.13 -2.54
C ARG A 43 -15.35 -6.82 -3.79
N ALA A 44 -15.30 -6.15 -4.93
CA ALA A 44 -15.76 -6.72 -6.19
C ALA A 44 -14.95 -7.98 -6.56
N MET A 45 -13.62 -7.92 -6.50
CA MET A 45 -12.74 -9.07 -6.77
C MET A 45 -13.03 -10.25 -5.83
N VAL A 46 -13.18 -9.99 -4.53
CA VAL A 46 -13.54 -11.04 -3.55
C VAL A 46 -14.92 -11.64 -3.86
N LEU A 47 -15.90 -10.82 -4.24
CA LEU A 47 -17.23 -11.31 -4.62
C LEU A 47 -17.18 -12.19 -5.87
N LEU A 48 -16.41 -11.80 -6.91
CA LEU A 48 -16.20 -12.64 -8.09
C LEU A 48 -15.65 -14.01 -7.70
N GLN A 49 -14.63 -14.04 -6.83
CA GLN A 49 -14.06 -15.28 -6.31
C GLN A 49 -15.10 -16.13 -5.59
N THR A 50 -15.96 -15.53 -4.75
CA THR A 50 -17.01 -16.29 -4.04
C THR A 50 -18.09 -16.85 -4.97
N LEU A 51 -18.33 -16.19 -6.10
CA LEU A 51 -19.27 -16.62 -7.13
C LEU A 51 -18.65 -17.66 -8.08
N GLY A 52 -17.34 -17.94 -7.96
CA GLY A 52 -16.59 -18.79 -8.88
C GLY A 52 -16.39 -18.14 -10.26
N VAL A 53 -16.56 -16.83 -10.37
CA VAL A 53 -16.26 -16.08 -11.60
C VAL A 53 -14.77 -15.78 -11.62
N GLU A 54 -14.12 -16.11 -12.73
CA GLU A 54 -12.69 -15.84 -12.93
C GLU A 54 -12.40 -14.33 -12.86
N ASP A 55 -11.21 -13.99 -12.36
CA ASP A 55 -10.76 -12.59 -12.31
C ASP A 55 -10.54 -12.07 -13.75
N PRO A 56 -11.23 -10.99 -14.17
CA PRO A 56 -11.07 -10.44 -15.52
C PRO A 56 -9.64 -9.95 -15.81
N ALA A 57 -8.85 -9.64 -14.78
CA ALA A 57 -7.46 -9.25 -14.97
C ALA A 57 -6.51 -10.45 -15.16
N ALA A 58 -6.92 -11.67 -14.82
CA ALA A 58 -6.02 -12.82 -14.80
C ALA A 58 -5.42 -13.14 -16.17
N TYR A 59 -6.23 -13.10 -17.23
CA TYR A 59 -5.76 -13.40 -18.58
C TYR A 59 -4.83 -12.32 -19.12
N GLU A 60 -5.16 -11.05 -18.90
CA GLU A 60 -4.40 -9.90 -19.39
C GLU A 60 -3.07 -9.69 -18.65
N THR A 61 -2.92 -10.31 -17.47
CA THR A 61 -1.73 -10.13 -16.61
C THR A 61 -0.84 -11.36 -16.53
N LEU A 62 -1.05 -12.36 -17.38
CA LEU A 62 -0.22 -13.57 -17.41
C LEU A 62 1.27 -13.26 -17.60
N ASP A 63 1.60 -12.26 -18.42
CA ASP A 63 2.97 -11.82 -18.67
C ASP A 63 3.65 -11.20 -17.43
N LEU A 64 2.85 -10.77 -16.44
CA LEU A 64 3.34 -10.18 -15.19
C LEU A 64 3.68 -11.24 -14.14
N ILE A 65 3.19 -12.48 -14.28
CA ILE A 65 3.38 -13.56 -13.30
C ILE A 65 4.85 -13.75 -12.92
N PRO A 66 5.83 -13.78 -13.84
CA PRO A 66 7.23 -13.96 -13.47
C PRO A 66 7.76 -12.87 -12.52
N TYR A 67 7.33 -11.63 -12.71
CA TYR A 67 7.73 -10.51 -11.85
C TYR A 67 7.03 -10.57 -10.49
N MET A 68 5.73 -10.90 -10.48
CA MET A 68 4.97 -11.08 -9.24
C MET A 68 5.52 -12.20 -8.37
N VAL A 69 6.01 -13.30 -8.97
CA VAL A 69 6.65 -14.41 -8.25
C VAL A 69 7.96 -13.94 -7.59
N ALA A 70 8.76 -13.10 -8.26
CA ALA A 70 9.98 -12.54 -7.66
C ALA A 70 9.67 -11.63 -6.47
N ASP A 71 8.67 -10.74 -6.60
CA ASP A 71 8.24 -9.86 -5.51
C ASP A 71 7.66 -10.66 -4.32
N LEU A 72 6.90 -11.71 -4.61
CA LEU A 72 6.40 -12.66 -3.61
C LEU A 72 7.55 -13.35 -2.88
N HIS A 73 8.61 -13.70 -3.61
CA HIS A 73 9.80 -14.32 -3.05
C HIS A 73 10.47 -13.40 -2.03
N GLU A 74 10.72 -12.14 -2.37
CA GLU A 74 11.27 -11.16 -1.43
C GLU A 74 10.33 -10.88 -0.24
N TRP A 75 9.02 -10.83 -0.50
CA TRP A 75 8.03 -10.54 0.53
C TRP A 75 7.95 -11.64 1.57
N HIS A 76 7.85 -12.92 1.18
CA HIS A 76 7.75 -13.99 2.17
C HIS A 76 9.04 -14.19 2.98
N GLN A 77 10.21 -13.89 2.39
CA GLN A 77 11.47 -13.85 3.14
C GLN A 77 11.42 -12.81 4.27
N ARG A 78 10.89 -11.60 4.03
CA ARG A 78 10.69 -10.58 5.08
C ARG A 78 9.71 -11.02 6.16
N MET A 79 8.76 -11.90 5.82
CA MET A 79 7.83 -12.50 6.77
C MET A 79 8.47 -13.61 7.61
N GLY A 80 9.75 -13.95 7.38
CA GLY A 80 10.51 -14.93 8.15
C GLY A 80 10.13 -16.39 7.89
N ARG A 81 9.53 -16.69 6.72
CA ARG A 81 9.22 -18.06 6.32
C ARG A 81 10.41 -18.64 5.54
N GLU A 82 10.95 -19.76 6.02
CA GLU A 82 12.09 -20.44 5.38
C GLU A 82 11.70 -21.17 4.09
N THR A 83 10.42 -21.55 3.95
CA THR A 83 9.87 -22.21 2.76
C THR A 83 8.49 -21.65 2.41
N PHE A 84 8.19 -21.63 1.10
CA PHE A 84 6.89 -21.21 0.58
C PHE A 84 6.22 -22.38 -0.17
N GLY A 85 5.26 -23.04 0.49
CA GLY A 85 4.50 -24.15 -0.11
C GLY A 85 5.16 -25.52 0.06
N ASP A 86 4.89 -26.42 -0.89
CA ASP A 86 5.35 -27.82 -0.91
C ASP A 86 6.76 -27.97 -1.53
N GLU A 87 7.40 -29.11 -1.28
CA GLU A 87 8.71 -29.46 -1.83
C GLU A 87 8.74 -29.32 -3.38
N GLY A 88 9.56 -28.41 -3.89
CA GLY A 88 9.78 -28.21 -5.33
C GLY A 88 9.07 -27.02 -5.97
N VAL A 89 8.27 -26.26 -5.21
CA VAL A 89 7.75 -24.95 -5.67
C VAL A 89 8.68 -23.86 -5.15
N CYS A 90 9.06 -22.93 -6.04
CA CYS A 90 10.13 -21.95 -5.90
C CYS A 90 10.21 -21.27 -4.51
N CYS A 91 11.16 -21.75 -3.70
CA CYS A 91 12.19 -20.92 -3.08
C CYS A 91 13.47 -21.06 -3.92
#